data_AF-A0A935VKB4-F1
#
_entry.id   AF-A0A935VKB4-F1
#
_cell.length_a   1.000
_cell.length_b   1.000
_cell.length_c   1.000
_cell.angle_alpha   90.00
_cell.angle_beta   90.00
_cell.angle_gamma   90.00
#
_symmetry.space_group_name_H-M   'P 1'
#
loop_
_entity.id
_entity.type
_entity.pdbx_description
1 polymer ?
#
loop_
_entity_poly.entity_id
_entity_poly.type
_entity_poly.pdbx_seq_one_letter_code
_entity_poly.pdbx_strand_id
1 'polypeptide(L)'
;MIEFFKYYDRAIFLKINSSHSKFMDGIMWVVSHDLFIYPFIILFLVWLFKKASPKRAITMVLGIGFCVATADLSTNVIKHKVQRYRPSHNLEIKAQVHSK
;
A
#
# COMPACT_ATOMS: atom_id res chain seq x y z
N MET A 1 -14.51 -7.59 -21.35
CA MET A 1 -14.23 -6.47 -20.43
C MET A 1 -13.24 -6.85 -19.33
N ILE A 2 -13.48 -7.90 -18.53
CA ILE A 2 -12.53 -8.31 -17.46
C ILE A 2 -11.15 -8.70 -18.02
N GLU A 3 -11.10 -9.47 -19.11
CA GLU A 3 -9.83 -9.87 -19.75
C GLU A 3 -9.01 -8.67 -20.27
N PHE A 4 -9.69 -7.63 -20.75
CA PHE A 4 -9.05 -6.38 -21.14
C PHE A 4 -8.34 -5.74 -19.93
N PHE A 5 -9.01 -5.63 -18.78
CA PHE A 5 -8.38 -5.11 -17.56
C PHE A 5 -7.23 -5.98 -17.06
N LYS A 6 -7.35 -7.31 -17.12
CA LYS A 6 -6.26 -8.23 -16.77
C LYS A 6 -5.04 -8.04 -17.67
N TYR A 7 -5.25 -7.85 -18.96
CA TYR A 7 -4.17 -7.60 -19.92
C TYR A 7 -3.41 -6.32 -19.56
N TYR A 8 -4.11 -5.20 -19.38
CA TYR A 8 -3.47 -3.92 -19.03
C TYR A 8 -2.80 -3.95 -17.65
N ASP A 9 -3.45 -4.56 -16.64
CA ASP A 9 -2.87 -4.74 -15.31
C ASP A 9 -1.50 -5.45 -15.37
N ARG A 10 -1.41 -6.54 -16.14
CA ARG A 10 -0.16 -7.30 -16.31
C ARG A 10 0.86 -6.54 -17.14
N ALA A 11 0.46 -5.91 -18.23
CA ALA A 11 1.35 -5.16 -19.10
C ALA A 11 1.99 -3.97 -18.37
N ILE A 12 1.20 -3.22 -17.60
CA ILE A 12 1.69 -2.10 -16.79
C ILE A 12 2.62 -2.61 -15.69
N PHE A 13 2.23 -3.68 -14.98
CA PHE A 13 3.07 -4.28 -13.95
C PHE A 13 4.43 -4.70 -14.51
N LEU A 14 4.46 -5.45 -15.61
CA LEU A 14 5.70 -5.94 -16.22
C LEU A 14 6.59 -4.80 -16.71
N LYS A 15 6.02 -3.73 -17.26
CA LYS A 15 6.78 -2.54 -17.68
C LYS A 15 7.48 -1.84 -16.50
N ILE A 16 6.82 -1.75 -15.35
CA ILE A 16 7.40 -1.16 -14.14
C ILE A 16 8.45 -2.11 -13.55
N ASN A 17 8.11 -3.40 -13.43
CA ASN A 17 8.96 -4.42 -12.83
C ASN A 17 10.21 -4.72 -13.66
N SER A 18 10.16 -4.60 -14.99
CA SER A 18 11.34 -4.73 -15.85
C SER A 18 12.35 -3.60 -15.63
N SER A 19 11.90 -2.43 -15.17
CA SER A 19 12.75 -1.26 -14.88
C SER A 19 13.42 -1.33 -13.49
N HIS A 20 13.66 -2.53 -12.97
CA HIS A 20 14.26 -2.76 -11.65
C HIS A 20 15.75 -2.38 -11.62
N SER A 21 16.25 -1.97 -10.46
CA SER A 21 17.68 -1.70 -10.25
C SER A 21 18.07 -1.97 -8.80
N LYS A 22 19.28 -2.47 -8.55
CA LYS A 22 19.74 -2.81 -7.18
C LYS A 22 19.60 -1.63 -6.20
N PHE A 23 19.83 -0.41 -6.68
CA PHE A 23 19.68 0.80 -5.88
C PHE A 23 18.21 1.08 -5.53
N MET A 24 17.32 1.10 -6.52
CA MET A 24 15.88 1.34 -6.29
C MET A 24 15.25 0.22 -5.45
N ASP A 25 15.68 -1.03 -5.63
CA ASP A 25 15.16 -2.16 -4.85
C ASP A 25 15.45 -2.00 -3.36
N GLY A 26 16.65 -1.51 -3.00
CA GLY A 26 17.00 -1.18 -1.63
C GLY A 26 16.15 -0.05 -1.05
N ILE A 27 15.92 1.02 -1.82
CA ILE A 27 15.03 2.12 -1.40
C ILE A 27 13.61 1.62 -1.19
N MET A 28 13.06 0.88 -2.15
CA MET A 28 11.69 0.37 -2.08
C MET A 28 11.51 -0.59 -0.91
N TRP A 29 12.54 -1.38 -0.56
CA TRP A 29 12.50 -2.24 0.62
C TRP A 29 12.38 -1.44 1.93
N VAL A 30 13.16 -0.37 2.09
CA VAL A 30 13.08 0.51 3.27
C VAL A 30 11.73 1.22 3.34
N VAL A 31 11.27 1.78 2.22
CA VAL A 31 9.99 2.52 2.15
C VAL A 31 8.79 1.59 2.40
N SER A 32 8.87 0.33 1.99
CA SER A 32 7.81 -0.67 2.20
C SER A 32 7.75 -1.19 3.65
N HIS A 33 8.73 -0.88 4.49
CA HIS A 33 8.73 -1.32 5.87
C HIS A 33 7.75 -0.49 6.70
N ASP A 34 6.90 -1.14 7.51
CA ASP A 34 5.93 -0.47 8.39
C ASP A 34 6.54 0.60 9.32
N LEU A 35 7.83 0.46 9.68
CA LEU A 35 8.52 1.46 10.51
C LEU A 35 8.73 2.79 9.79
N PHE A 36 8.74 2.80 8.45
CA PHE A 36 8.98 4.00 7.65
C PHE A 36 7.90 5.07 7.85
N ILE A 37 6.64 4.67 8.07
CA ILE A 37 5.54 5.63 8.22
C ILE A 37 5.45 6.23 9.63
N TYR A 38 5.97 5.56 10.66
CA TYR A 38 5.82 6.00 12.06
C TYR A 38 6.40 7.38 12.35
N PRO A 39 7.60 7.78 11.87
CA PRO A 39 8.09 9.14 12.05
C PRO A 39 7.13 10.21 11.51
N PHE A 40 6.48 9.96 10.37
CA PHE A 40 5.52 10.89 9.78
C PHE A 40 4.23 10.98 10.60
N ILE A 41 3.74 9.85 11.12
CA ILE A 41 2.59 9.81 12.02
C ILE A 41 2.89 10.58 13.31
N ILE A 42 4.06 10.34 13.93
CA ILE A 42 4.49 11.03 15.15
C ILE A 42 4.60 12.54 14.90
N LEU A 43 5.25 12.95 13.81
CA LEU A 43 5.39 14.36 13.43
C LEU A 43 4.01 15.02 13.25
N PHE A 44 3.10 14.35 12.55
CA PHE A 44 1.73 14.82 12.36
C PHE A 44 0.98 14.96 13.68
N LEU A 45 1.06 13.98 14.58
CA LEU A 45 0.41 14.02 15.89
C LEU A 45 0.97 15.15 16.76
N VAL A 46 2.30 15.30 16.82
CA VAL A 46 2.94 16.39 17.57
C VAL A 46 2.48 17.76 17.03
N TRP A 47 2.46 17.93 15.71
CA TRP A 47 1.98 19.16 15.09
C TRP A 47 0.50 19.42 15.42
N LEU A 48 -0.33 18.38 15.34
CA LEU A 48 -1.76 18.44 15.61
C LEU A 48 -2.03 18.87 17.06
N PHE A 49 -1.40 18.23 18.05
CA PHE A 49 -1.59 18.57 19.47
C PHE A 49 -0.99 19.92 19.86
N LYS A 50 -0.01 20.44 19.10
CA LYS A 50 0.54 21.78 19.30
C LYS A 50 -0.32 22.90 18.72
N LYS A 51 -1.08 22.63 17.65
CA LYS A 51 -1.80 23.66 16.89
C LYS A 51 -3.32 23.60 17.05
N ALA A 52 -3.88 22.42 17.25
CA ALA A 52 -5.32 22.24 17.44
C ALA A 52 -5.71 22.28 18.91
N SER A 53 -6.96 22.65 19.19
CA SER A 53 -7.52 22.46 20.53
C SER A 53 -7.60 20.95 20.85
N PRO A 54 -7.45 20.54 22.12
CA PRO A 54 -7.48 19.11 22.49
C PRO A 54 -8.72 18.38 21.97
N LYS A 55 -9.89 19.03 22.02
CA LYS A 55 -11.15 18.47 21.47
C LYS A 55 -11.03 18.19 19.97
N ARG A 56 -10.54 19.15 19.17
CA ARG A 56 -10.37 18.97 17.72
C ARG A 56 -9.31 17.91 17.39
N ALA A 57 -8.20 17.90 18.12
CA ALA A 57 -7.15 16.90 17.94
C ALA A 57 -7.69 15.49 18.18
N ILE A 58 -8.43 15.27 19.28
CA ILE A 58 -9.05 13.97 19.58
C ILE A 58 -10.07 13.58 18.50
N THR A 59 -10.96 14.50 18.09
CA THR A 59 -11.94 14.20 17.03
C THR A 59 -11.25 13.82 15.71
N MET A 60 -10.16 14.49 15.34
CA MET A 60 -9.39 14.15 14.14
C MET A 60 -8.71 12.78 14.26
N VAL A 61 -8.08 12.48 15.40
CA VAL A 61 -7.46 11.17 15.63
C VAL A 61 -8.50 10.05 15.56
N LEU A 62 -9.67 10.24 16.17
CA LEU A 62 -10.77 9.27 16.09
C LEU A 62 -11.29 9.09 14.66
N GLY A 63 -11.44 10.19 13.91
CA GLY A 63 -11.85 10.13 12.51
C GLY A 63 -10.84 9.38 11.63
N ILE A 64 -9.55 9.65 11.79
CA ILE A 64 -8.48 8.93 11.08
C ILE A 64 -8.50 7.45 11.47
N GLY A 65 -8.59 7.14 12.77
CA GLY A 65 -8.68 5.76 13.25
C GLY A 65 -9.87 5.02 12.66
N PHE A 66 -11.03 5.67 12.57
CA PHE A 66 -12.23 5.12 11.93
C PHE A 66 -12.02 4.87 10.43
N CYS A 67 -11.43 5.81 9.69
CA CYS A 67 -11.10 5.62 8.28
C CYS A 67 -10.13 4.46 8.06
N VAL A 68 -9.08 4.33 8.88
CA VAL A 68 -8.13 3.23 8.77
C VAL A 68 -8.78 1.89 9.08
N ALA A 69 -9.57 1.80 10.16
CA ALA A 69 -10.26 0.58 10.55
C ALA A 69 -11.27 0.11 9.48
N THR A 70 -12.04 1.04 8.92
CA THR A 70 -13.00 0.72 7.85
C THR A 70 -12.29 0.34 6.55
N ALA A 71 -11.18 0.99 6.21
CA ALA A 71 -10.36 0.64 5.05
C ALA A 71 -9.73 -0.76 5.21
N ASP A 72 -9.20 -1.10 6.38
CA ASP A 72 -8.62 -2.41 6.65
C ASP A 72 -9.69 -3.51 6.61
N LEU A 73 -10.83 -3.30 7.30
CA LEU A 73 -11.95 -4.25 7.29
C LEU A 73 -12.44 -4.50 5.85
N SER A 74 -12.72 -3.44 5.10
CA SER A 74 -13.24 -3.56 3.74
C SER A 74 -12.25 -4.27 2.81
N THR A 75 -10.96 -3.95 2.90
CA THR A 75 -9.89 -4.58 2.14
C THR A 75 -9.77 -6.07 2.48
N ASN A 76 -9.83 -6.44 3.77
CA ASN A 76 -9.76 -7.83 4.18
C ASN A 76 -10.98 -8.62 3.68
N VAL A 77 -12.18 -8.06 3.73
CA VAL A 77 -13.37 -8.70 3.14
C VAL A 77 -13.18 -8.96 1.64
N ILE A 78 -12.67 -7.97 0.90
CA ILE A 78 -12.46 -8.12 -0.55
C ILE A 78 -11.36 -9.15 -0.84
N LYS A 79 -10.23 -9.12 -0.12
CA LYS A 79 -9.12 -10.08 -0.30
C LYS A 79 -9.59 -11.52 -0.18
N HIS A 80 -10.37 -11.84 0.85
CA HIS A 80 -10.85 -13.20 1.10
C HIS A 80 -11.95 -13.64 0.14
N LYS A 81 -12.76 -12.72 -0.40
CA LYS A 81 -13.81 -13.04 -1.38
C LYS A 81 -13.28 -13.19 -2.80
N VAL A 82 -12.36 -12.33 -3.22
CA VAL A 82 -11.87 -12.28 -4.61
C VAL A 82 -10.67 -13.20 -4.82
N GLN A 83 -9.82 -13.39 -3.81
CA GLN A 83 -8.66 -14.30 -3.84
C GLN A 83 -7.74 -14.14 -5.07
N ARG A 84 -7.55 -12.89 -5.53
CA ARG A 84 -6.69 -12.59 -6.68
C ARG A 84 -5.24 -13.00 -6.42
N TYR A 85 -4.64 -13.73 -7.36
CA TYR A 85 -3.20 -14.03 -7.33
C TYR A 85 -2.35 -12.76 -7.42
N ARG A 86 -1.32 -12.69 -6.55
CA ARG A 86 -0.24 -11.70 -6.70
C ARG A 86 0.60 -12.02 -7.94
N PRO A 87 1.18 -11.02 -8.63
CA PRO A 87 1.99 -11.24 -9.82
C PRO A 87 3.11 -12.29 -9.67
N SER A 88 3.75 -12.36 -8.49
CA SER A 88 4.80 -13.36 -8.18
C SER A 88 4.31 -14.81 -8.11
N HIS A 89 3.01 -15.02 -7.93
CA HIS A 89 2.38 -16.35 -7.84
C HIS A 89 1.49 -16.66 -9.06
N ASN A 90 1.42 -15.75 -10.03
CA ASN A 90 0.59 -15.92 -11.21
C ASN A 90 1.34 -16.73 -12.27
N LEU A 91 0.87 -17.95 -12.55
CA LEU A 91 1.50 -18.89 -13.49
C LEU A 91 1.75 -18.32 -14.89
N GLU A 92 0.93 -17.36 -15.34
CA GLU A 92 1.02 -16.79 -16.67
C GLU A 92 2.19 -15.80 -16.84
N ILE A 93 2.54 -15.08 -15.77
CA ILE A 93 3.57 -14.01 -15.83
C ILE A 93 4.77 -14.27 -14.92
N LYS A 94 4.71 -15.26 -14.02
CA LYS A 94 5.74 -15.53 -13.00
C LYS A 94 7.16 -15.59 -13.56
N ALA A 95 7.35 -16.20 -14.73
CA ALA A 95 8.65 -16.33 -15.37
C ALA A 95 9.27 -14.99 -15.82
N GLN A 96 8.45 -13.94 -15.96
CA GLN A 96 8.86 -12.61 -16.38
C GLN A 96 9.02 -11.64 -15.20
N VAL A 97 8.65 -12.08 -13.98
CA VAL A 97 8.69 -11.23 -12.79
C VAL A 97 10.09 -11.22 -12.20
N HIS A 98 10.65 -10.02 -12.09
CA HIS A 98 11.84 -9.74 -11.29
C HIS A 98 11.42 -9.63 -9.81
N SER A 99 11.45 -10.75 -9.12
CA SER A 99 11.41 -10.82 -7.65
C SER A 99 12.85 -11.05 -7.16
N LYS A 100 13.50 -10.00 -6.67
CA LYS A 100 14.74 -10.14 -5.90
C LYS A 100 14.45 -10.63 -4.50
#